data_AF-A0A2V5YN35-F1
#
_entry.id   AF-A0A2V5YN35-F1
#
_cell.length_a   1.000
_cell.length_b   1.000
_cell.length_c   1.000
_cell.angle_alpha   90.00
_cell.angle_beta   90.00
_cell.angle_gamma   90.00
#
_symmetry.space_group_name_H-M   'P 1'
#
loop_
_entity.id
_entity.type
_entity.pdbx_description
1 polymer ?
#
loop_
_entity_poly.entity_id
_entity_poly.type
_entity_poly.pdbx_seq_one_letter_code
_entity_poly.pdbx_strand_id
1 'polypeptide(L)'
;MVSGNPNAIMKPRQLFIDVVKRTTAALTATAMFVGPTGVTLANPPNHGRQNSEHAVQRLQHIIVIYQENWSFDSLYGQFPGANGLQHGFDTLSQYDKSSNYTSLFYKSPRPLNNGAPDPNFPASPDGNLALWSDHSVALPVFPFDFTNYIDSDVTTGDIVHRFYTQQLQIDNGALEAKKSDLGKFLTWSDNPGLVLSYLDATNLPEGELAQQYTLCDNFFHSAYGGSFLNHQWLIAARTPPWTTAIPPGWQSSYDPATKTLHDNQLTFDGQYGVNTVQPAKAPFSPSTTDPAKRLLINNSDPSQPGYVETIGNRLDDARISWKWYSGGWNVALQNNTQAANDPNIIFQFHHQPFAYFTKYAPFLDAPNANYTSPPPLNPETTGPNAHLQDETQFLADLQHNRLPTVSFIKFAGIDNEHPGYTNVVRGQQHVADIV
;
A
#
# COMPACT_ATOMS: atom_id res chain seq x y z
N MET A 1 56.11 -23.29 23.93
CA MET A 1 56.15 -21.92 23.38
C MET A 1 54.88 -21.73 22.58
N VAL A 2 53.89 -21.05 23.18
CA VAL A 2 53.42 -19.68 22.82
C VAL A 2 52.73 -19.70 21.45
N SER A 3 51.46 -19.33 21.23
CA SER A 3 50.36 -18.82 22.06
C SER A 3 49.11 -18.81 21.17
N GLY A 4 47.91 -18.99 21.74
CA GLY A 4 46.65 -18.94 21.00
C GLY A 4 46.21 -17.52 20.59
N ASN A 5 45.12 -17.46 19.83
CA ASN A 5 44.17 -16.37 19.93
C ASN A 5 42.73 -16.90 19.84
N PRO A 6 42.06 -17.13 20.98
CA PRO A 6 40.63 -17.40 21.05
C PRO A 6 39.91 -16.05 21.21
N ASN A 7 39.68 -15.35 20.09
CA ASN A 7 38.71 -14.25 19.99
C ASN A 7 38.68 -13.73 18.54
N ALA A 8 37.94 -14.42 17.68
CA ALA A 8 37.42 -13.84 16.46
C ALA A 8 35.89 -13.76 16.59
N ILE A 9 35.43 -12.87 17.46
CA ILE A 9 34.06 -12.39 17.43
C ILE A 9 33.91 -11.65 16.10
N MET A 10 33.33 -12.32 15.10
CA MET A 10 32.89 -11.65 13.88
C MET A 10 31.90 -10.56 14.29
N LYS A 11 32.26 -9.31 13.97
CA LYS A 11 31.44 -8.15 14.32
C LYS A 11 30.09 -8.26 13.58
N PRO A 12 28.96 -7.90 14.22
CA PRO A 12 27.62 -7.97 13.61
C PRO A 12 27.48 -7.24 12.26
N ARG A 13 28.42 -6.35 11.92
CA ARG A 13 28.50 -5.62 10.64
C ARG A 13 28.87 -6.45 9.41
N GLN A 14 29.50 -7.62 9.56
CA GLN A 14 29.84 -8.48 8.40
C GLN A 14 28.70 -9.41 7.98
N LEU A 15 27.74 -9.69 8.88
CA LEU A 15 26.62 -10.60 8.64
C LEU A 15 25.55 -10.00 7.69
N PHE A 16 25.38 -8.67 7.70
CA PHE A 16 24.40 -7.95 6.86
C PHE A 16 24.64 -8.15 5.36
N ILE A 17 25.90 -8.26 4.94
CA ILE A 17 26.28 -8.43 3.53
C ILE A 17 26.03 -9.88 3.05
N ASP A 18 26.17 -10.88 3.91
CA ASP A 18 25.93 -12.28 3.52
C ASP A 18 24.43 -12.60 3.37
N VAL A 19 23.56 -11.90 4.10
CA VAL A 19 22.10 -11.96 3.94
C VAL A 19 21.64 -11.34 2.61
N VAL A 20 22.27 -10.22 2.19
CA VAL A 20 21.98 -9.57 0.89
C VAL A 20 22.60 -10.32 -0.30
N LYS A 21 23.70 -11.06 -0.09
CA LYS A 21 24.35 -11.86 -1.15
C LYS A 21 23.64 -13.18 -1.47
N ARG A 22 22.92 -13.78 -0.52
CA ARG A 22 22.22 -15.07 -0.74
C ARG A 22 20.85 -14.91 -1.43
N THR A 23 20.26 -13.70 -1.42
CA THR A 23 19.00 -13.42 -2.12
C THR A 23 19.17 -13.27 -3.63
N THR A 24 20.38 -13.05 -4.14
CA THR A 24 20.62 -12.93 -5.59
C THR A 24 20.85 -14.26 -6.31
N ALA A 25 20.95 -15.39 -5.59
CA ALA A 25 21.36 -16.68 -6.16
C ALA A 25 20.32 -17.81 -6.09
N ALA A 26 19.09 -17.55 -5.62
CA ALA A 26 18.05 -18.59 -5.50
C ALA A 26 16.67 -18.12 -5.99
N LEU A 27 16.62 -17.54 -7.19
CA LEU A 27 15.39 -17.32 -7.96
C LEU A 27 15.66 -17.74 -9.41
N THR A 28 15.68 -19.04 -9.65
CA THR A 28 15.58 -19.61 -10.99
C THR A 28 14.49 -20.68 -11.02
N ALA A 29 13.49 -20.42 -11.87
CA ALA A 29 12.46 -21.31 -12.42
C ALA A 29 11.39 -21.81 -11.43
N THR A 30 10.09 -21.60 -11.65
CA THR A 30 9.29 -21.88 -12.87
C THR A 30 7.96 -21.10 -12.72
N ALA A 31 7.46 -20.23 -13.61
CA ALA A 31 6.90 -20.37 -14.96
C ALA A 31 6.60 -18.93 -15.49
N MET A 32 6.54 -18.53 -16.76
CA MET A 32 6.27 -19.16 -18.07
C MET A 32 7.12 -18.49 -19.17
N PHE A 33 7.30 -19.20 -20.28
CA PHE A 33 8.07 -18.83 -21.48
C PHE A 33 7.61 -17.53 -22.16
N VAL A 34 8.51 -16.53 -22.21
CA VAL A 34 8.64 -15.56 -23.30
C VAL A 34 10.14 -15.45 -23.62
N GLY A 35 10.51 -15.49 -24.91
CA GLY A 35 11.87 -15.73 -25.41
C GLY A 35 12.98 -14.77 -24.91
N PRO A 36 14.25 -15.15 -25.05
CA PRO A 36 15.37 -14.48 -24.42
C PRO A 36 15.76 -13.22 -25.20
N THR A 37 15.17 -12.09 -24.84
CA THR A 37 15.87 -10.80 -24.95
C THR A 37 16.14 -10.34 -23.53
N GLY A 38 17.27 -10.82 -22.99
CA GLY A 38 17.75 -10.39 -21.70
C GLY A 38 18.01 -8.89 -21.75
N VAL A 39 17.15 -8.10 -21.12
CA VAL A 39 17.48 -6.74 -20.72
C VAL A 39 18.57 -6.88 -19.67
N THR A 40 19.83 -6.73 -20.08
CA THR A 40 20.92 -6.50 -19.15
C THR A 40 20.69 -5.14 -18.53
N LEU A 41 20.04 -5.10 -17.36
CA LEU A 41 20.19 -3.95 -16.47
C LEU A 41 21.69 -3.84 -16.19
N ALA A 42 22.29 -2.73 -16.62
CA ALA A 42 23.70 -2.48 -16.37
C ALA A 42 23.93 -2.57 -14.86
N ASN A 43 24.72 -3.56 -14.43
CA ASN A 43 25.24 -3.56 -13.06
C ASN A 43 25.99 -2.23 -12.89
N PRO A 44 25.59 -1.35 -11.95
CA PRO A 44 26.33 -0.13 -11.72
C PRO A 44 27.79 -0.49 -11.43
N PRO A 45 28.76 0.30 -11.92
CA PRO A 45 30.18 0.01 -11.72
C PRO A 45 30.45 -0.23 -10.24
N ASN A 46 31.29 -1.24 -9.95
CA ASN A 46 31.54 -1.79 -8.61
C ASN A 46 31.84 -0.73 -7.52
N HIS A 47 32.39 0.42 -7.92
CA HIS A 47 32.64 1.59 -7.06
C HIS A 47 31.38 2.31 -6.58
N GLY A 48 30.35 2.45 -7.42
CA GLY A 48 29.08 3.07 -7.03
C GLY A 48 28.38 2.23 -5.97
N ARG A 49 28.37 0.90 -6.15
CA ARG A 49 27.80 -0.06 -5.19
C ARG A 49 28.52 -0.04 -3.84
N GLN A 50 29.86 -0.05 -3.84
CA GLN A 50 30.63 0.02 -2.59
C GLN A 50 30.41 1.34 -1.83
N ASN A 51 30.32 2.45 -2.55
CA ASN A 51 30.03 3.76 -1.95
C ASN A 51 28.62 3.80 -1.33
N SER A 52 27.61 3.25 -2.01
CA SER A 52 26.25 3.11 -1.46
C SER A 52 26.21 2.20 -0.24
N GLU A 53 26.90 1.06 -0.26
CA GLU A 53 27.00 0.15 0.89
C GLU A 53 27.66 0.84 2.09
N HIS A 54 28.71 1.63 1.86
CA HIS A 54 29.34 2.44 2.91
C HIS A 54 28.45 3.58 3.42
N ALA A 55 27.67 4.22 2.56
CA ALA A 55 26.73 5.27 2.95
C ALA A 55 25.60 4.71 3.83
N VAL A 56 25.00 3.59 3.43
CA VAL A 56 23.96 2.91 4.22
C VAL A 56 24.51 2.45 5.57
N GLN A 57 25.76 1.99 5.64
CA GLN A 57 26.40 1.61 6.91
C GLN A 57 26.60 2.78 7.90
N ARG A 58 26.51 4.03 7.44
CA ARG A 58 26.57 5.22 8.31
C ARG A 58 25.21 5.64 8.85
N LEU A 59 24.11 5.16 8.25
CA LEU A 59 22.77 5.42 8.76
C LEU A 59 22.58 4.65 10.08
N GLN A 60 22.22 5.38 11.13
CA GLN A 60 21.91 4.79 12.44
C GLN A 60 20.45 4.37 12.52
N HIS A 61 19.57 5.10 11.82
CA HIS A 61 18.14 4.86 11.78
C HIS A 61 17.66 4.93 10.33
N ILE A 62 16.80 3.99 9.95
CA ILE A 62 15.98 4.04 8.76
C ILE A 62 14.54 4.08 9.24
N ILE A 63 13.83 5.16 8.91
CA ILE A 63 12.43 5.36 9.27
C ILE A 63 11.63 5.32 7.97
N VAL A 64 10.72 4.36 7.85
CA VAL A 64 9.82 4.19 6.72
C VAL A 64 8.44 4.65 7.15
N ILE A 65 8.02 5.80 6.64
CA ILE A 65 6.66 6.32 6.81
C ILE A 65 5.84 5.85 5.61
N TYR A 66 4.70 5.19 5.85
CA TYR A 66 3.93 4.53 4.81
C TYR A 66 2.51 5.11 4.70
N GLN A 67 2.28 6.00 3.72
CA GLN A 67 0.99 6.69 3.49
C GLN A 67 -0.02 5.89 2.65
N GLU A 68 -1.20 6.47 2.39
CA GLU A 68 -2.29 5.99 1.52
C GLU A 68 -2.91 7.19 0.77
N ASN A 69 -3.70 7.10 -0.29
CA ASN A 69 -3.73 6.11 -1.37
C ASN A 69 -3.69 6.87 -2.71
N TRP A 70 -2.73 7.78 -2.83
CA TRP A 70 -2.58 8.66 -3.98
C TRP A 70 -1.58 8.11 -4.99
N SER A 71 -1.87 8.31 -6.27
CA SER A 71 -0.89 8.08 -7.33
C SER A 71 0.13 9.22 -7.38
N PHE A 72 1.31 8.97 -7.95
CA PHE A 72 2.31 10.01 -8.15
C PHE A 72 1.75 11.20 -8.93
N ASP A 73 1.10 10.95 -10.07
CA ASP A 73 0.52 12.01 -10.89
C ASP A 73 -0.60 12.78 -10.15
N SER A 74 -1.36 12.12 -9.27
CA SER A 74 -2.44 12.79 -8.53
C SER A 74 -1.95 13.84 -7.52
N LEU A 75 -0.68 13.80 -7.10
CA LEU A 75 -0.11 14.75 -6.12
C LEU A 75 1.11 15.52 -6.67
N TYR A 76 2.07 14.78 -7.21
CA TYR A 76 3.40 15.28 -7.55
C TYR A 76 3.65 15.37 -9.06
N GLY A 77 2.61 15.13 -9.86
CA GLY A 77 2.69 15.27 -11.30
C GLY A 77 3.12 16.66 -11.77
N GLN A 78 2.71 17.72 -11.06
CA GLN A 78 3.11 19.11 -11.35
C GLN A 78 4.42 19.52 -10.68
N PHE A 79 5.05 18.64 -9.89
CA PHE A 79 6.25 18.97 -9.14
C PHE A 79 7.41 19.35 -10.08
N PRO A 80 8.12 20.46 -9.84
CA PRO A 80 9.16 20.93 -10.76
C PRO A 80 10.25 19.89 -11.03
N GLY A 81 10.41 19.51 -12.30
CA GLY A 81 11.44 18.57 -12.74
C GLY A 81 11.07 17.10 -12.61
N ALA A 82 9.89 16.77 -12.08
CA ALA A 82 9.41 15.40 -12.00
C ALA A 82 9.02 14.84 -13.39
N ASN A 83 9.19 13.54 -13.58
CA ASN A 83 8.60 12.80 -14.68
C ASN A 83 7.08 12.66 -14.50
N GLY A 84 6.35 13.75 -14.76
CA GLY A 84 4.90 13.82 -14.60
C GLY A 84 4.22 14.75 -15.61
N LEU A 85 3.35 15.61 -15.10
CA LEU A 85 2.32 16.37 -15.80
C LEU A 85 2.74 17.80 -16.17
N GLN A 86 3.99 18.16 -15.86
CA GLN A 86 4.58 19.49 -16.10
C GLN A 86 4.57 19.95 -17.57
N HIS A 87 4.47 19.01 -18.52
CA HIS A 87 4.38 19.33 -19.96
C HIS A 87 2.93 19.41 -20.47
N GLY A 88 1.96 19.40 -19.55
CA GLY A 88 0.55 19.30 -19.87
C GLY A 88 0.16 17.89 -20.32
N PHE A 89 -1.13 17.75 -20.58
CA PHE A 89 -1.72 16.51 -21.07
C PHE A 89 -2.33 16.80 -22.44
N ASP A 90 -2.10 15.90 -23.40
CA ASP A 90 -3.02 15.80 -24.52
C ASP A 90 -4.40 15.34 -24.01
N THR A 91 -5.43 15.40 -24.86
CA THR A 91 -6.74 14.83 -24.52
C THR A 91 -6.61 13.35 -24.16
N LEU A 92 -7.03 12.98 -22.94
CA LEU A 92 -7.08 11.59 -22.50
C LEU A 92 -8.39 10.94 -22.97
N SER A 93 -8.36 10.30 -24.12
CA SER A 93 -9.50 9.49 -24.56
C SER A 93 -9.65 8.26 -23.65
N GLN A 94 -10.86 8.00 -23.19
CA GLN A 94 -11.17 6.88 -22.28
C GLN A 94 -12.24 5.99 -22.92
N TYR A 95 -11.98 4.68 -22.99
CA TYR A 95 -12.94 3.75 -23.60
C TYR A 95 -14.19 3.55 -22.74
N ASP A 96 -15.33 3.42 -23.40
CA ASP A 96 -16.60 3.08 -22.78
C ASP A 96 -16.88 1.56 -22.93
N LYS A 97 -16.85 0.82 -21.81
CA LYS A 97 -17.14 -0.63 -21.80
C LYS A 97 -18.57 -0.97 -22.21
N SER A 98 -19.53 -0.06 -22.02
CA SER A 98 -20.93 -0.30 -22.37
C SER A 98 -21.14 -0.46 -23.87
N SER A 99 -20.24 0.13 -24.67
CA SER A 99 -20.18 0.01 -26.12
C SER A 99 -19.34 -1.17 -26.62
N ASN A 100 -18.85 -2.04 -25.73
CA ASN A 100 -17.77 -2.98 -26.04
C ASN A 100 -16.53 -2.25 -26.62
N TYR A 101 -16.22 -1.09 -26.04
CA TYR A 101 -15.12 -0.22 -26.41
C TYR A 101 -15.17 0.29 -27.87
N THR A 102 -16.34 0.39 -28.50
CA THR A 102 -16.46 1.03 -29.83
C THR A 102 -16.65 2.54 -29.74
N SER A 103 -16.94 3.08 -28.55
CA SER A 103 -17.03 4.51 -28.26
C SER A 103 -16.06 4.94 -27.15
N LEU A 104 -15.88 6.26 -27.04
CA LEU A 104 -15.10 6.94 -26.02
C LEU A 104 -16.02 7.81 -25.15
N PHE A 105 -15.59 8.08 -23.93
CA PHE A 105 -16.14 9.17 -23.13
C PHE A 105 -15.65 10.51 -23.65
N TYR A 106 -16.56 11.49 -23.72
CA TYR A 106 -16.26 12.87 -24.13
C TYR A 106 -16.50 13.91 -23.03
N LYS A 107 -17.20 13.51 -21.96
CA LYS A 107 -17.51 14.36 -20.80
C LYS A 107 -17.14 13.63 -19.52
N SER A 108 -16.56 14.36 -18.58
CA SER A 108 -16.16 13.84 -17.27
C SER A 108 -17.39 13.64 -16.39
N PRO A 109 -17.66 12.41 -15.89
CA PRO A 109 -18.73 12.19 -14.94
C PRO A 109 -18.55 13.02 -13.68
N ARG A 110 -19.65 13.34 -13.01
CA ARG A 110 -19.58 14.06 -11.73
C ARG A 110 -18.94 13.14 -10.66
N PRO A 111 -17.98 13.64 -9.84
CA PRO A 111 -17.45 12.92 -8.70
C PRO A 111 -18.54 12.38 -7.77
N LEU A 112 -18.27 11.22 -7.19
CA LEU A 112 -19.14 10.57 -6.22
C LEU A 112 -18.54 10.64 -4.82
N ASN A 113 -19.40 10.67 -3.82
CA ASN A 113 -19.07 10.47 -2.41
C ASN A 113 -20.08 9.47 -1.82
N ASN A 114 -19.59 8.37 -1.26
CA ASN A 114 -20.40 7.24 -0.79
C ASN A 114 -21.41 6.73 -1.85
N GLY A 115 -20.99 6.69 -3.11
CA GLY A 115 -21.80 6.21 -4.24
C GLY A 115 -22.88 7.19 -4.74
N ALA A 116 -23.03 8.36 -4.11
CA ALA A 116 -23.93 9.41 -4.55
C ALA A 116 -23.16 10.57 -5.20
N PRO A 117 -23.74 11.32 -6.14
CA PRO A 117 -23.10 12.52 -6.68
C PRO A 117 -22.71 13.50 -5.58
N ASP A 118 -21.44 13.89 -5.55
CA ASP A 118 -20.91 14.78 -4.52
C ASP A 118 -21.44 16.21 -4.72
N PRO A 119 -22.17 16.78 -3.73
CA PRO A 119 -22.77 18.10 -3.85
C PRO A 119 -21.74 19.24 -4.03
N ASN A 120 -20.49 19.04 -3.61
CA ASN A 120 -19.45 20.06 -3.68
C ASN A 120 -18.92 20.27 -5.11
N PHE A 121 -19.12 19.29 -6.01
CA PHE A 121 -18.76 19.43 -7.41
C PHE A 121 -19.98 19.89 -8.24
N PRO A 122 -19.87 20.94 -9.06
CA PRO A 122 -21.00 21.46 -9.85
C PRO A 122 -21.38 20.50 -10.98
N ALA A 123 -22.68 20.48 -11.31
CA ALA A 123 -23.21 19.69 -12.41
C ALA A 123 -23.59 20.58 -13.60
N SER A 124 -23.22 20.16 -14.81
CA SER A 124 -23.76 20.72 -16.05
C SER A 124 -25.23 20.29 -16.25
N PRO A 125 -25.98 20.90 -17.18
CA PRO A 125 -27.39 20.55 -17.41
C PRO A 125 -27.66 19.07 -17.74
N ASP A 126 -26.65 18.36 -18.24
CA ASP A 126 -26.71 16.92 -18.54
C ASP A 126 -26.18 16.04 -17.40
N GLY A 127 -25.87 16.61 -16.24
CA GLY A 127 -25.49 15.90 -15.01
C GLY A 127 -24.00 15.53 -14.87
N ASN A 128 -23.17 15.88 -15.85
CA ASN A 128 -21.71 15.68 -15.79
C ASN A 128 -21.03 16.72 -14.91
N LEU A 129 -19.74 16.55 -14.59
CA LEU A 129 -18.95 17.58 -13.92
C LEU A 129 -18.92 18.83 -14.80
N ALA A 130 -19.28 19.98 -14.25
CA ALA A 130 -19.27 21.23 -14.99
C ALA A 130 -17.86 21.84 -15.07
N LEU A 131 -17.59 22.62 -16.11
CA LEU A 131 -16.39 23.48 -16.16
C LEU A 131 -16.45 24.48 -15.01
N TRP A 132 -15.35 24.62 -14.25
CA TRP A 132 -15.30 25.52 -13.09
C TRP A 132 -15.63 26.98 -13.44
N SER A 133 -15.27 27.42 -14.66
CA SER A 133 -15.51 28.78 -15.15
C SER A 133 -16.91 29.01 -15.75
N ASP A 134 -17.62 27.93 -16.10
CA ASP A 134 -18.95 27.98 -16.71
C ASP A 134 -19.74 26.69 -16.41
N HIS A 135 -20.62 26.76 -15.40
CA HIS A 135 -21.41 25.62 -14.97
C HIS A 135 -22.45 25.14 -15.99
N SER A 136 -22.68 25.87 -17.09
CA SER A 136 -23.57 25.43 -18.17
C SER A 136 -22.93 24.42 -19.12
N VAL A 137 -21.60 24.25 -19.05
CA VAL A 137 -20.81 23.40 -19.94
C VAL A 137 -20.19 22.25 -19.16
N ALA A 138 -20.31 21.02 -19.69
CA ALA A 138 -19.65 19.85 -19.12
C ALA A 138 -18.14 19.91 -19.35
N LEU A 139 -17.35 19.55 -18.33
CA LEU A 139 -15.92 19.36 -18.41
C LEU A 139 -15.60 18.23 -19.42
N PRO A 140 -14.82 18.51 -20.49
CA PRO A 140 -14.31 17.44 -21.36
C PRO A 140 -13.46 16.43 -20.60
N VAL A 141 -13.26 15.23 -21.16
CA VAL A 141 -12.40 14.21 -20.52
C VAL A 141 -10.92 14.59 -20.65
N PHE A 142 -10.34 15.06 -19.56
CA PHE A 142 -8.90 15.28 -19.37
C PHE A 142 -8.60 15.35 -17.87
N PRO A 143 -7.31 15.23 -17.45
CA PRO A 143 -6.96 15.38 -16.05
C PRO A 143 -7.25 16.78 -15.54
N PHE A 144 -7.90 16.89 -14.39
CA PHE A 144 -8.32 18.18 -13.85
C PHE A 144 -7.88 18.35 -12.41
N ASP A 145 -7.52 19.59 -12.06
CA ASP A 145 -7.23 19.95 -10.68
C ASP A 145 -8.55 20.09 -9.92
N PHE A 146 -8.79 19.20 -8.95
CA PHE A 146 -10.03 19.23 -8.17
C PHE A 146 -10.11 20.44 -7.25
N THR A 147 -8.99 21.13 -6.99
CA THR A 147 -8.97 22.33 -6.13
C THR A 147 -9.67 23.53 -6.74
N ASN A 148 -9.96 23.49 -8.04
CA ASN A 148 -10.86 24.46 -8.67
C ASN A 148 -12.32 24.34 -8.17
N TYR A 149 -12.65 23.28 -7.44
CA TYR A 149 -14.02 22.97 -7.00
C TYR A 149 -14.15 22.85 -5.48
N ILE A 150 -13.16 22.29 -4.80
CA ILE A 150 -13.15 22.07 -3.35
C ILE A 150 -11.77 22.36 -2.76
N ASP A 151 -11.70 22.72 -1.47
CA ASP A 151 -10.41 22.97 -0.81
C ASP A 151 -9.62 21.66 -0.60
N SER A 152 -8.29 21.77 -0.54
CA SER A 152 -7.37 20.63 -0.40
C SER A 152 -7.46 19.91 0.96
N ASP A 153 -8.00 20.56 1.99
CA ASP A 153 -8.18 20.00 3.33
C ASP A 153 -9.57 19.37 3.53
N VAL A 154 -10.37 19.27 2.46
CA VAL A 154 -11.69 18.61 2.47
C VAL A 154 -11.56 17.16 2.04
N THR A 155 -12.34 16.29 2.67
CA THR A 155 -12.44 14.87 2.29
C THR A 155 -13.19 14.71 0.96
N THR A 156 -12.65 13.92 0.05
CA THR A 156 -13.33 13.48 -1.18
C THR A 156 -14.01 12.13 -0.98
N GLY A 157 -14.73 11.64 -2.00
CA GLY A 157 -14.95 10.19 -2.13
C GLY A 157 -13.65 9.42 -2.38
N ASP A 158 -13.77 8.10 -2.47
CA ASP A 158 -12.66 7.17 -2.75
C ASP A 158 -12.76 6.61 -4.19
N ILE A 159 -11.69 5.97 -4.66
CA ILE A 159 -11.60 5.31 -5.95
C ILE A 159 -11.17 3.85 -5.74
N VAL A 160 -11.79 2.93 -6.48
CA VAL A 160 -11.41 1.52 -6.52
C VAL A 160 -9.92 1.33 -6.83
N HIS A 161 -9.25 0.52 -6.01
CA HIS A 161 -7.85 0.17 -6.16
C HIS A 161 -7.66 -1.35 -6.03
N ARG A 162 -8.40 -2.12 -6.84
CA ARG A 162 -8.40 -3.59 -6.80
C ARG A 162 -7.51 -4.23 -7.88
N PHE A 163 -7.01 -5.44 -7.58
CA PHE A 163 -5.93 -6.09 -8.33
C PHE A 163 -6.21 -6.26 -9.83
N TYR A 164 -7.36 -6.81 -10.21
CA TYR A 164 -7.71 -7.04 -11.62
C TYR A 164 -8.35 -5.80 -12.25
N THR A 165 -9.07 -4.99 -11.45
CA THR A 165 -9.61 -3.70 -11.90
C THR A 165 -8.50 -2.79 -12.43
N GLN A 166 -7.40 -2.62 -11.67
CA GLN A 166 -6.28 -1.80 -12.11
C GLN A 166 -5.67 -2.29 -13.43
N GLN A 167 -5.55 -3.61 -13.62
CA GLN A 167 -5.03 -4.19 -14.87
C GLN A 167 -5.92 -3.89 -16.09
N LEU A 168 -7.25 -3.90 -15.90
CA LEU A 168 -8.18 -3.48 -16.95
C LEU A 168 -8.11 -1.98 -17.21
N GLN A 169 -7.95 -1.15 -16.16
CA GLN A 169 -7.86 0.31 -16.29
C GLN A 169 -6.67 0.73 -17.16
N ILE A 170 -5.52 0.05 -17.06
CA ILE A 170 -4.31 0.37 -17.84
C ILE A 170 -4.21 -0.34 -19.21
N ASP A 171 -5.21 -1.16 -19.57
CA ASP A 171 -5.22 -1.95 -20.83
C ASP A 171 -3.91 -2.74 -21.09
N ASN A 172 -3.36 -3.40 -20.06
CA ASN A 172 -2.03 -4.01 -20.15
C ASN A 172 -1.93 -5.30 -20.99
N GLY A 173 -3.05 -5.76 -21.56
CA GLY A 173 -3.06 -6.98 -22.38
C GLY A 173 -3.17 -8.30 -21.61
N ALA A 174 -3.13 -8.29 -20.27
CA ALA A 174 -3.06 -9.53 -19.48
C ALA A 174 -4.42 -10.22 -19.33
N LEU A 175 -5.49 -9.45 -19.10
CA LEU A 175 -6.86 -9.98 -18.93
C LEU A 175 -7.65 -10.00 -20.23
N GLU A 176 -7.36 -9.09 -21.14
CA GLU A 176 -7.93 -9.04 -22.48
C GLU A 176 -6.91 -8.45 -23.45
N ALA A 177 -7.08 -8.72 -24.74
CA ALA A 177 -6.20 -8.19 -25.76
C ALA A 177 -6.16 -6.65 -25.68
N LYS A 178 -4.94 -6.11 -25.61
CA LYS A 178 -4.70 -4.67 -25.62
C LYS A 178 -5.38 -4.05 -26.85
N LYS A 179 -6.17 -3.00 -26.62
CA LYS A 179 -6.93 -2.34 -27.67
C LYS A 179 -6.16 -1.14 -28.25
N SER A 180 -5.54 -0.34 -27.39
CA SER A 180 -4.65 0.75 -27.78
C SER A 180 -3.81 1.20 -26.58
N ASP A 181 -3.13 2.35 -26.68
CA ASP A 181 -2.47 2.99 -25.54
C ASP A 181 -3.44 3.87 -24.71
N LEU A 182 -4.74 3.85 -25.02
CA LEU A 182 -5.76 4.58 -24.27
C LEU A 182 -6.18 3.83 -23.01
N GLY A 183 -6.36 4.58 -21.92
CA GLY A 183 -6.84 4.06 -20.65
C GLY A 183 -8.33 3.69 -20.65
N LYS A 184 -8.71 2.90 -19.65
CA LYS A 184 -10.08 2.48 -19.33
C LYS A 184 -10.45 2.84 -17.89
N PHE A 185 -9.83 3.89 -17.35
CA PHE A 185 -9.98 4.32 -15.97
C PHE A 185 -11.41 4.72 -15.64
N LEU A 186 -12.06 5.52 -16.50
CA LEU A 186 -13.46 5.94 -16.28
C LEU A 186 -14.42 4.75 -16.23
N THR A 187 -14.26 3.76 -17.11
CA THR A 187 -15.24 2.68 -17.23
C THR A 187 -15.11 1.60 -16.16
N TRP A 188 -13.91 1.43 -15.60
CA TRP A 188 -13.60 0.44 -14.57
C TRP A 188 -13.50 1.02 -13.16
N SER A 189 -13.74 2.32 -13.00
CA SER A 189 -13.80 2.97 -11.69
C SER A 189 -15.21 2.93 -11.10
N ASP A 190 -15.31 2.77 -9.77
CA ASP A 190 -16.53 3.01 -9.00
C ASP A 190 -16.77 4.50 -8.73
N ASN A 191 -15.76 5.34 -8.95
CA ASN A 191 -15.83 6.79 -8.90
C ASN A 191 -15.19 7.40 -10.14
N PRO A 192 -15.88 7.34 -11.29
CA PRO A 192 -15.32 7.80 -12.56
C PRO A 192 -15.09 9.32 -12.59
N GLY A 193 -15.75 10.09 -11.73
CA GLY A 193 -15.52 11.52 -11.66
C GLY A 193 -14.22 11.92 -10.98
N LEU A 194 -13.63 11.08 -10.11
CA LEU A 194 -12.36 11.38 -9.42
C LEU A 194 -11.13 10.74 -10.07
N VAL A 195 -11.28 9.69 -10.88
CA VAL A 195 -10.14 8.89 -11.37
C VAL A 195 -9.16 9.66 -12.29
N LEU A 196 -9.58 10.81 -12.83
CA LEU A 196 -8.71 11.71 -13.60
C LEU A 196 -8.40 13.01 -12.83
N SER A 197 -8.79 13.11 -11.57
CA SER A 197 -8.49 14.28 -10.76
C SER A 197 -7.05 14.25 -10.22
N TYR A 198 -6.48 15.44 -10.03
CA TYR A 198 -5.24 15.65 -9.31
C TYR A 198 -5.35 16.88 -8.42
N LEU A 199 -4.36 17.04 -7.55
CA LEU A 199 -4.07 18.27 -6.82
C LEU A 199 -2.57 18.54 -6.96
N ASP A 200 -2.17 19.80 -7.11
CA ASP A 200 -0.75 20.17 -7.08
C ASP A 200 -0.25 20.22 -5.63
N ALA A 201 0.43 19.15 -5.20
CA ALA A 201 0.98 19.03 -3.85
C ALA A 201 2.35 19.72 -3.69
N THR A 202 2.85 20.45 -4.69
CA THR A 202 4.21 21.06 -4.65
C THR A 202 4.46 21.90 -3.40
N ASN A 203 3.45 22.63 -2.93
CA ASN A 203 3.52 23.50 -1.76
C ASN A 203 2.69 22.98 -0.57
N LEU A 204 2.31 21.70 -0.59
CA LEU A 204 1.77 21.02 0.60
C LEU A 204 2.94 20.49 1.46
N PRO A 205 2.69 20.09 2.72
CA PRO A 205 3.77 19.78 3.66
C PRO A 205 4.80 18.76 3.14
N GLU A 206 4.38 17.67 2.50
CA GLU A 206 5.33 16.71 1.90
C GLU A 206 5.99 17.25 0.61
N GLY A 207 5.32 18.12 -0.14
CA GLY A 207 5.91 18.85 -1.25
C GLY A 207 7.05 19.77 -0.81
N GLU A 208 6.89 20.49 0.30
CA GLU A 208 7.96 21.31 0.89
C GLU A 208 9.14 20.48 1.38
N LEU A 209 8.89 19.26 1.88
CA LEU A 209 9.96 18.29 2.16
C LEU A 209 10.65 17.83 0.87
N ALA A 210 9.89 17.51 -0.18
CA ALA A 210 10.45 17.09 -1.47
C ALA A 210 11.33 18.17 -2.11
N GLN A 211 11.02 19.46 -1.90
CA GLN A 211 11.87 20.57 -2.34
C GLN A 211 13.24 20.61 -1.63
N GLN A 212 13.32 20.08 -0.40
CA GLN A 212 14.55 20.04 0.40
C GLN A 212 15.32 18.73 0.23
N TYR A 213 14.63 17.64 -0.12
CA TYR A 213 15.16 16.29 -0.14
C TYR A 213 15.07 15.67 -1.54
N THR A 214 14.84 14.36 -1.63
CA THR A 214 14.80 13.62 -2.89
C THR A 214 13.39 13.11 -3.13
N LEU A 215 12.82 13.49 -4.27
CA LEU A 215 11.60 12.92 -4.81
C LEU A 215 11.96 11.79 -5.78
N CYS A 216 11.35 10.62 -5.61
CA CYS A 216 11.48 9.49 -6.53
C CYS A 216 10.26 9.45 -7.47
N ASP A 217 10.43 9.82 -8.73
CA ASP A 217 9.35 9.93 -9.73
C ASP A 217 9.14 8.68 -10.59
N ASN A 218 10.01 7.68 -10.46
CA ASN A 218 9.88 6.35 -11.07
C ASN A 218 9.77 5.24 -10.00
N PHE A 219 8.99 5.49 -8.96
CA PHE A 219 8.73 4.55 -7.88
C PHE A 219 7.33 3.93 -8.02
N PHE A 220 7.28 2.63 -8.29
CA PHE A 220 6.03 1.90 -8.48
C PHE A 220 5.71 1.06 -7.26
N HIS A 221 4.43 0.97 -6.92
CA HIS A 221 3.98 -0.06 -5.98
C HIS A 221 4.39 -1.47 -6.47
N SER A 222 4.60 -2.40 -5.53
CA SER A 222 5.20 -3.70 -5.87
C SER A 222 4.27 -4.62 -6.66
N ALA A 223 2.97 -4.48 -6.46
CA ALA A 223 1.95 -5.20 -7.20
C ALA A 223 0.73 -4.30 -7.44
N TYR A 224 -0.02 -4.60 -8.51
CA TYR A 224 -1.37 -4.04 -8.68
C TYR A 224 -2.22 -4.28 -7.43
N GLY A 225 -3.31 -3.53 -7.30
CA GLY A 225 -4.26 -3.66 -6.20
C GLY A 225 -3.94 -2.74 -5.02
N GLY A 226 -4.61 -3.04 -3.91
CA GLY A 226 -4.78 -2.11 -2.81
C GLY A 226 -3.79 -2.29 -1.67
N SER A 227 -4.13 -1.65 -0.56
CA SER A 227 -3.32 -1.53 0.64
C SER A 227 -2.91 -2.90 1.19
N PHE A 228 -3.85 -3.83 1.36
CA PHE A 228 -3.55 -5.17 1.91
C PHE A 228 -2.38 -5.82 1.18
N LEU A 229 -2.45 -5.93 -0.14
CA LEU A 229 -1.45 -6.64 -0.93
C LEU A 229 -0.10 -5.93 -0.89
N ASN A 230 -0.08 -4.61 -1.07
CA ASN A 230 1.16 -3.85 -1.08
C ASN A 230 1.84 -3.78 0.30
N HIS A 231 1.09 -3.82 1.41
CA HIS A 231 1.67 -3.99 2.75
C HIS A 231 2.33 -5.38 2.91
N GLN A 232 1.79 -6.45 2.31
CA GLN A 232 2.46 -7.76 2.31
C GLN A 232 3.74 -7.72 1.48
N TRP A 233 3.72 -7.09 0.31
CA TRP A 233 4.90 -6.92 -0.53
C TRP A 233 5.99 -6.08 0.14
N LEU A 234 5.62 -5.03 0.88
CA LEU A 234 6.57 -4.22 1.64
C LEU A 234 7.41 -5.06 2.60
N ILE A 235 6.78 -5.99 3.33
CA ILE A 235 7.47 -6.75 4.37
C ILE A 235 7.98 -8.12 3.91
N ALA A 236 7.45 -8.70 2.82
CA ALA A 236 7.76 -10.07 2.42
C ALA A 236 8.15 -10.21 0.94
N ALA A 237 8.06 -9.13 0.14
CA ALA A 237 8.35 -9.11 -1.30
C ALA A 237 7.62 -10.22 -2.08
N ARG A 238 6.39 -10.54 -1.67
CA ARG A 238 5.56 -11.57 -2.32
C ARG A 238 4.08 -11.43 -2.01
N THR A 239 3.26 -11.95 -2.92
CA THR A 239 1.83 -12.14 -2.71
C THR A 239 1.59 -13.26 -1.68
N PRO A 240 0.70 -13.06 -0.69
CA PRO A 240 0.49 -14.03 0.37
C PRO A 240 -0.27 -15.27 -0.15
N PRO A 241 0.21 -16.50 0.12
CA PRO A 241 -0.47 -17.71 -0.31
C PRO A 241 -1.77 -17.92 0.48
N TRP A 242 -2.82 -18.40 -0.19
CA TRP A 242 -4.05 -18.84 0.44
C TRP A 242 -4.03 -20.37 0.61
N THR A 243 -3.84 -20.83 1.85
CA THR A 243 -3.61 -22.26 2.13
C THR A 243 -4.78 -22.95 2.83
N THR A 244 -5.93 -22.28 2.92
CA THR A 244 -7.15 -22.80 3.55
C THR A 244 -8.26 -23.03 2.52
N ALA A 245 -9.37 -23.64 2.94
CA ALA A 245 -10.53 -23.80 2.06
C ALA A 245 -11.03 -22.42 1.59
N ILE A 246 -11.32 -22.30 0.30
CA ILE A 246 -11.71 -21.03 -0.30
C ILE A 246 -13.18 -20.74 0.03
N PRO A 247 -13.51 -19.59 0.64
CA PRO A 247 -14.90 -19.25 0.92
C PRO A 247 -15.69 -19.05 -0.39
N PRO A 248 -17.01 -19.38 -0.41
CA PRO A 248 -17.84 -19.10 -1.57
C PRO A 248 -17.79 -17.62 -1.98
N GLY A 249 -17.58 -17.37 -3.28
CA GLY A 249 -17.51 -16.03 -3.84
C GLY A 249 -16.19 -15.28 -3.60
N TRP A 250 -15.13 -15.94 -3.11
CA TRP A 250 -13.83 -15.30 -2.86
C TRP A 250 -12.85 -15.37 -4.02
N GLN A 251 -12.98 -16.35 -4.91
CA GLN A 251 -12.18 -16.40 -6.14
C GLN A 251 -12.65 -15.32 -7.09
N SER A 252 -11.70 -14.61 -7.69
CA SER A 252 -12.02 -13.67 -8.75
C SER A 252 -12.40 -14.39 -10.05
N SER A 253 -13.10 -13.71 -10.94
CA SER A 253 -13.37 -14.22 -12.28
C SER A 253 -13.57 -13.07 -13.29
N TYR A 254 -13.28 -13.35 -14.56
CA TYR A 254 -13.51 -12.41 -15.65
C TYR A 254 -14.18 -13.12 -16.83
N ASP A 255 -15.29 -12.55 -17.30
CA ASP A 255 -15.96 -12.96 -18.54
C ASP A 255 -15.66 -11.92 -19.65
N PRO A 256 -14.81 -12.26 -20.62
CA PRO A 256 -14.42 -11.34 -21.69
C PRO A 256 -15.55 -11.04 -22.69
N ALA A 257 -16.59 -11.87 -22.76
CA ALA A 257 -17.72 -11.68 -23.68
C ALA A 257 -18.69 -10.63 -23.14
N THR A 258 -18.97 -10.68 -21.83
CA THR A 258 -19.87 -9.71 -21.17
C THR A 258 -19.13 -8.53 -20.54
N LYS A 259 -17.79 -8.56 -20.50
CA LYS A 259 -16.97 -7.60 -19.76
C LYS A 259 -17.37 -7.53 -18.29
N THR A 260 -17.66 -8.70 -17.70
CA THR A 260 -18.02 -8.82 -16.29
C THR A 260 -16.80 -9.26 -15.50
N LEU A 261 -16.35 -8.40 -14.58
CA LEU A 261 -15.28 -8.71 -13.63
C LEU A 261 -15.89 -8.88 -12.25
N HIS A 262 -15.62 -10.02 -11.62
CA HIS A 262 -15.77 -10.21 -10.18
C HIS A 262 -14.38 -10.18 -9.58
N ASP A 263 -13.88 -8.99 -9.22
CA ASP A 263 -12.57 -8.81 -8.61
C ASP A 263 -12.67 -9.10 -7.11
N ASN A 264 -12.68 -10.37 -6.71
CA ASN A 264 -12.86 -10.81 -5.32
C ASN A 264 -11.52 -10.90 -4.56
N GLN A 265 -11.49 -11.47 -3.36
CA GLN A 265 -10.32 -11.45 -2.48
C GLN A 265 -9.12 -12.22 -3.03
N LEU A 266 -9.37 -13.29 -3.79
CA LEU A 266 -8.35 -14.22 -4.26
C LEU A 266 -8.15 -14.16 -5.77
N THR A 267 -6.99 -14.60 -6.23
CA THR A 267 -6.69 -14.81 -7.66
C THR A 267 -7.70 -15.75 -8.34
N PHE A 268 -7.72 -15.77 -9.68
CA PHE A 268 -8.61 -16.66 -10.46
C PHE A 268 -8.42 -18.16 -10.13
N ASP A 269 -7.20 -18.57 -9.82
CA ASP A 269 -6.91 -19.94 -9.38
C ASP A 269 -7.12 -20.14 -7.87
N GLY A 270 -7.44 -19.07 -7.14
CA GLY A 270 -7.65 -19.06 -5.70
C GLY A 270 -6.41 -19.29 -4.84
N GLN A 271 -5.21 -19.28 -5.43
CA GLN A 271 -3.97 -19.63 -4.72
C GLN A 271 -3.41 -18.48 -3.87
N TYR A 272 -3.83 -17.24 -4.12
CA TYR A 272 -3.24 -16.07 -3.48
C TYR A 272 -4.28 -15.03 -3.09
N GLY A 273 -4.06 -14.36 -1.95
CA GLY A 273 -4.84 -13.18 -1.55
C GLY A 273 -4.32 -11.92 -2.26
N VAL A 274 -5.18 -11.24 -3.02
CA VAL A 274 -4.79 -10.07 -3.84
C VAL A 274 -5.60 -8.81 -3.57
N ASN A 275 -6.77 -8.92 -2.93
CA ASN A 275 -7.54 -7.78 -2.43
C ASN A 275 -7.74 -7.90 -0.91
N THR A 276 -8.34 -6.90 -0.27
CA THR A 276 -8.43 -6.80 1.19
C THR A 276 -8.97 -8.08 1.86
N VAL A 277 -8.09 -8.72 2.63
CA VAL A 277 -8.34 -9.84 3.53
C VAL A 277 -7.98 -9.38 4.95
N GLN A 278 -8.51 -10.03 5.99
CA GLN A 278 -8.17 -9.77 7.39
C GLN A 278 -7.24 -10.85 7.96
N PRO A 279 -6.41 -10.55 8.97
CA PRO A 279 -5.59 -11.57 9.60
C PRO A 279 -6.47 -12.58 10.35
N ALA A 280 -6.09 -13.85 10.35
CA ALA A 280 -6.82 -14.91 11.04
C ALA A 280 -6.79 -14.75 12.55
N LYS A 281 -5.65 -14.30 13.08
CA LYS A 281 -5.47 -13.96 14.48
C LYS A 281 -5.77 -12.48 14.66
N ALA A 282 -6.46 -12.14 15.75
CA ALA A 282 -6.73 -10.76 16.09
C ALA A 282 -5.42 -9.96 16.27
N PRO A 283 -5.45 -8.62 16.07
CA PRO A 283 -6.62 -7.82 15.70
C PRO A 283 -7.09 -7.98 14.25
N PHE A 284 -8.41 -8.07 14.05
CA PHE A 284 -9.06 -8.06 12.73
C PHE A 284 -10.28 -7.14 12.74
N SER A 285 -10.68 -6.67 11.56
CA SER A 285 -11.85 -5.81 11.40
C SER A 285 -13.13 -6.45 11.95
N PRO A 286 -13.93 -5.71 12.74
CA PRO A 286 -15.15 -6.25 13.33
C PRO A 286 -16.24 -6.63 12.33
N SER A 287 -16.11 -6.19 11.07
CA SER A 287 -17.01 -6.57 9.97
C SER A 287 -16.72 -7.96 9.39
N THR A 288 -15.52 -8.51 9.64
CA THR A 288 -15.14 -9.84 9.15
C THR A 288 -15.39 -10.88 10.23
N THR A 289 -16.66 -11.22 10.44
CA THR A 289 -17.09 -12.12 11.52
C THR A 289 -16.81 -13.60 11.26
N ASP A 290 -16.74 -14.00 9.98
CA ASP A 290 -16.46 -15.38 9.57
C ASP A 290 -14.94 -15.68 9.59
N PRO A 291 -14.46 -16.58 10.47
CA PRO A 291 -13.04 -16.93 10.53
C PRO A 291 -12.51 -17.60 9.26
N ALA A 292 -13.36 -18.23 8.44
CA ALA A 292 -12.94 -18.83 7.17
C ALA A 292 -12.51 -17.77 6.14
N LYS A 293 -12.91 -16.51 6.35
CA LYS A 293 -12.59 -15.34 5.52
C LYS A 293 -11.35 -14.58 6.01
N ARG A 294 -10.48 -15.23 6.77
CA ARG A 294 -9.28 -14.62 7.35
C ARG A 294 -8.05 -15.45 7.04
N LEU A 295 -6.89 -14.80 7.00
CA LEU A 295 -5.64 -15.40 6.53
C LEU A 295 -4.60 -15.49 7.64
N LEU A 296 -4.02 -16.68 7.81
CA LEU A 296 -2.82 -16.91 8.61
C LEU A 296 -1.67 -17.33 7.69
N ILE A 297 -0.55 -16.65 7.80
CA ILE A 297 0.67 -16.93 7.05
C ILE A 297 1.70 -17.52 8.01
N ASN A 298 2.27 -18.66 7.64
CA ASN A 298 3.33 -19.28 8.45
C ASN A 298 4.67 -18.58 8.17
N ASN A 299 5.37 -18.13 9.20
CA ASN A 299 6.76 -17.68 9.12
C ASN A 299 7.65 -18.18 10.26
N SER A 300 7.18 -19.16 11.02
CA SER A 300 7.89 -19.67 12.21
C SER A 300 8.68 -20.93 11.91
N ASP A 301 8.24 -21.76 10.95
CA ASP A 301 8.89 -23.01 10.59
C ASP A 301 9.04 -23.12 9.06
N PRO A 302 10.28 -23.06 8.52
CA PRO A 302 10.55 -23.19 7.08
C PRO A 302 10.26 -24.56 6.50
N SER A 303 10.07 -25.58 7.34
CA SER A 303 9.73 -26.94 6.88
C SER A 303 8.23 -27.14 6.62
N GLN A 304 7.38 -26.23 7.10
CA GLN A 304 5.93 -26.34 6.93
C GLN A 304 5.45 -25.66 5.64
N PRO A 305 4.39 -26.19 5.00
CA PRO A 305 3.76 -25.54 3.85
C PRO A 305 3.33 -24.10 4.14
N GLY A 306 3.32 -23.27 3.09
CA GLY A 306 2.90 -21.86 3.21
C GLY A 306 3.90 -20.96 3.95
N TYR A 307 5.15 -21.42 4.15
CA TYR A 307 6.19 -20.61 4.76
C TYR A 307 6.53 -19.37 3.91
N VAL A 308 6.56 -18.22 4.58
CA VAL A 308 6.90 -16.92 4.03
C VAL A 308 7.81 -16.19 5.01
N GLU A 309 9.04 -15.87 4.60
CA GLU A 309 9.90 -14.97 5.36
C GLU A 309 9.47 -13.52 5.19
N THR A 310 9.67 -12.75 6.25
CA THR A 310 9.49 -11.30 6.26
C THR A 310 10.84 -10.60 6.48
N ILE A 311 10.91 -9.31 6.21
CA ILE A 311 12.04 -8.45 6.58
C ILE A 311 12.29 -8.48 8.09
N GLY A 312 11.25 -8.63 8.90
CA GLY A 312 11.39 -8.81 10.36
C GLY A 312 12.19 -10.06 10.72
N ASN A 313 11.97 -11.19 10.03
CA ASN A 313 12.80 -12.39 10.21
C ASN A 313 14.28 -12.10 9.91
N ARG A 314 14.56 -11.40 8.80
CA ARG A 314 15.93 -11.05 8.40
C ARG A 314 16.61 -10.08 9.38
N LEU A 315 15.87 -9.12 9.91
CA LEU A 315 16.37 -8.16 10.90
C LEU A 315 16.70 -8.86 12.22
N ASP A 316 15.84 -9.79 12.66
CA ASP A 316 16.09 -10.59 13.87
C ASP A 316 17.33 -11.49 13.71
N ASP A 317 17.46 -12.19 12.59
CA ASP A 317 18.64 -13.02 12.28
C ASP A 317 19.94 -12.21 12.30
N ALA A 318 19.87 -10.96 11.82
CA ALA A 318 20.98 -10.02 11.82
C ALA A 318 21.17 -9.30 13.18
N ARG A 319 20.27 -9.49 14.15
CA ARG A 319 20.22 -8.77 15.44
C ARG A 319 20.16 -7.26 15.28
N ILE A 320 19.43 -6.79 14.28
CA ILE A 320 19.17 -5.36 14.04
C ILE A 320 17.87 -5.01 14.77
N SER A 321 17.91 -3.99 15.62
CA SER A 321 16.70 -3.55 16.34
C SER A 321 15.70 -2.98 15.34
N TRP A 322 14.45 -3.43 15.42
CA TRP A 322 13.39 -2.94 14.55
C TRP A 322 12.02 -2.98 15.23
N LYS A 323 11.14 -2.07 14.81
CA LYS A 323 9.73 -2.04 15.21
C LYS A 323 8.84 -1.59 14.05
N TRP A 324 7.59 -2.03 14.09
CA TRP A 324 6.49 -1.49 13.30
C TRP A 324 5.51 -0.81 14.25
N TYR A 325 5.28 0.48 14.03
CA TYR A 325 4.40 1.33 14.82
C TYR A 325 3.10 1.58 14.06
N SER A 326 1.97 1.37 14.71
CA SER A 326 0.64 1.62 14.13
C SER A 326 -0.21 2.52 15.00
N GLY A 327 -0.80 3.55 14.41
CA GLY A 327 -1.74 4.43 15.11
C GLY A 327 -2.99 3.67 15.52
N GLY A 328 -3.27 3.59 16.82
CA GLY A 328 -4.42 2.87 17.37
C GLY A 328 -4.20 1.39 17.67
N TRP A 329 -2.97 0.87 17.56
CA TRP A 329 -2.64 -0.52 17.84
C TRP A 329 -3.05 -0.96 19.25
N ASN A 330 -2.79 -0.12 20.26
CA ASN A 330 -3.13 -0.45 21.65
C ASN A 330 -4.64 -0.59 21.85
N VAL A 331 -5.43 0.27 21.18
CA VAL A 331 -6.89 0.20 21.19
C VAL A 331 -7.36 -1.05 20.44
N ALA A 332 -6.75 -1.38 19.30
CA ALA A 332 -7.08 -2.58 18.53
C ALA A 332 -6.80 -3.87 19.30
N LEU A 333 -5.77 -3.92 20.14
CA LEU A 333 -5.50 -5.05 21.03
C LEU A 333 -6.57 -5.22 22.12
N GLN A 334 -7.21 -4.14 22.58
CA GLN A 334 -8.20 -4.18 23.66
C GLN A 334 -9.64 -4.32 23.14
N ASN A 335 -9.98 -3.60 22.08
CA ASN A 335 -11.34 -3.52 21.56
C ASN A 335 -11.33 -3.24 20.06
N ASN A 336 -11.50 -4.29 19.24
CA ASN A 336 -11.49 -4.13 17.78
C ASN A 336 -12.67 -3.30 17.27
N THR A 337 -13.78 -3.26 18.00
CA THR A 337 -14.96 -2.48 17.60
C THR A 337 -14.73 -0.99 17.85
N GLN A 338 -14.14 -0.63 18.99
CA GLN A 338 -13.74 0.75 19.26
C GLN A 338 -12.65 1.20 18.29
N ALA A 339 -11.60 0.40 18.10
CA ALA A 339 -10.50 0.75 17.20
C ALA A 339 -10.96 1.04 15.76
N ALA A 340 -11.97 0.31 15.27
CA ALA A 340 -12.53 0.51 13.94
C ALA A 340 -13.38 1.78 13.78
N ASN A 341 -14.00 2.26 14.87
CA ASN A 341 -15.06 3.27 14.81
C ASN A 341 -14.73 4.57 15.58
N ASP A 342 -13.60 4.63 16.27
CA ASP A 342 -13.17 5.85 16.96
C ASP A 342 -12.79 6.92 15.91
N PRO A 343 -13.48 8.08 15.88
CA PRO A 343 -13.23 9.11 14.89
C PRO A 343 -11.89 9.83 15.07
N ASN A 344 -11.16 9.56 16.16
CA ASN A 344 -9.81 10.08 16.39
C ASN A 344 -8.72 9.02 16.14
N ILE A 345 -9.07 7.86 15.56
CA ILE A 345 -8.12 6.79 15.30
C ILE A 345 -8.40 6.15 13.93
N ILE A 346 -9.53 5.45 13.79
CA ILE A 346 -9.84 4.58 12.65
C ILE A 346 -8.68 3.61 12.35
N PHE A 347 -8.57 2.54 13.13
CA PHE A 347 -7.54 1.52 12.93
C PHE A 347 -7.81 0.68 11.67
N GLN A 348 -6.89 0.72 10.71
CA GLN A 348 -6.96 -0.08 9.50
C GLN A 348 -6.26 -1.44 9.69
N PHE A 349 -7.02 -2.45 10.09
CA PHE A 349 -6.49 -3.79 10.44
C PHE A 349 -5.65 -4.46 9.34
N HIS A 350 -6.01 -4.23 8.08
CA HIS A 350 -5.29 -4.79 6.95
C HIS A 350 -4.00 -4.03 6.60
N HIS A 351 -3.72 -2.91 7.28
CA HIS A 351 -2.47 -2.16 7.21
C HIS A 351 -1.44 -2.60 8.26
N GLN A 352 -1.75 -3.62 9.07
CA GLN A 352 -0.81 -4.22 10.02
C GLN A 352 -0.27 -5.56 9.44
N PRO A 353 0.71 -5.53 8.52
CA PRO A 353 1.07 -6.72 7.74
C PRO A 353 1.69 -7.83 8.59
N PHE A 354 2.40 -7.48 9.67
CA PHE A 354 3.00 -8.48 10.55
C PHE A 354 1.96 -9.29 11.35
N ALA A 355 0.74 -8.77 11.57
CA ALA A 355 -0.32 -9.50 12.28
C ALA A 355 -0.84 -10.74 11.54
N TYR A 356 -0.52 -10.88 10.24
CA TYR A 356 -0.87 -12.06 9.45
C TYR A 356 0.04 -13.25 9.73
N PHE A 357 1.16 -13.05 10.44
CA PHE A 357 2.25 -14.00 10.53
C PHE A 357 2.32 -14.67 11.90
N THR A 358 2.50 -15.99 11.93
CA THR A 358 2.48 -16.80 13.15
C THR A 358 3.41 -16.29 14.25
N LYS A 359 4.61 -15.81 13.88
CA LYS A 359 5.63 -15.30 14.80
C LYS A 359 5.21 -14.04 15.57
N TYR A 360 4.31 -13.22 15.02
CA TYR A 360 3.96 -11.91 15.59
C TYR A 360 2.56 -11.87 16.20
N ALA A 361 1.93 -13.05 16.38
CA ALA A 361 0.60 -13.18 16.95
C ALA A 361 0.55 -12.54 18.36
N PRO A 362 -0.31 -11.53 18.60
CA PRO A 362 -0.30 -10.79 19.87
C PRO A 362 -1.10 -11.45 20.99
N PHE A 363 -1.88 -12.50 20.70
CA PHE A 363 -2.67 -13.24 21.68
C PHE A 363 -2.17 -14.68 21.78
N LEU A 364 -2.16 -15.24 23.00
CA LEU A 364 -1.89 -16.67 23.20
C LEU A 364 -2.99 -17.51 22.55
N ASP A 365 -4.23 -17.18 22.89
CA ASP A 365 -5.44 -17.74 22.29
C ASP A 365 -6.16 -16.62 21.55
N ALA A 366 -6.01 -16.58 20.21
CA ALA A 366 -6.62 -15.52 19.43
C ALA A 366 -8.16 -15.63 19.47
N PRO A 367 -8.89 -14.54 19.78
CA PRO A 367 -10.34 -14.54 19.72
C PRO A 367 -10.79 -14.80 18.27
N ASN A 368 -11.88 -15.55 18.09
CA ASN A 368 -12.44 -15.83 16.77
C ASN A 368 -13.59 -14.86 16.38
N ALA A 369 -14.05 -14.04 17.32
CA ALA A 369 -15.11 -13.05 17.16
C ALA A 369 -14.68 -11.67 17.70
N ASN A 370 -15.55 -10.67 17.55
CA ASN A 370 -15.32 -9.32 18.07
C ASN A 370 -15.14 -9.35 19.60
N TYR A 371 -14.27 -8.47 20.11
CA TYR A 371 -13.90 -8.45 21.51
C TYR A 371 -13.86 -7.01 22.03
N THR A 372 -14.33 -6.84 23.26
CA THR A 372 -14.26 -5.59 24.03
C THR A 372 -13.44 -5.74 25.32
N SER A 373 -13.08 -6.99 25.65
CA SER A 373 -12.14 -7.41 26.69
C SER A 373 -11.43 -8.66 26.15
N PRO A 374 -10.19 -8.55 25.67
CA PRO A 374 -9.55 -9.63 24.93
C PRO A 374 -9.03 -10.72 25.89
N PRO A 375 -8.75 -11.93 25.38
CA PRO A 375 -7.97 -12.92 26.11
C PRO A 375 -6.55 -12.41 26.42
N PRO A 376 -5.80 -13.09 27.30
CA PRO A 376 -4.44 -12.69 27.63
C PRO A 376 -3.55 -12.50 26.40
N LEU A 377 -2.81 -11.39 26.40
CA LEU A 377 -1.80 -11.11 25.39
C LEU A 377 -0.65 -12.10 25.51
N ASN A 378 0.00 -12.38 24.38
CA ASN A 378 1.23 -13.16 24.33
C ASN A 378 2.41 -12.31 24.82
N PRO A 379 3.01 -12.60 26.00
CA PRO A 379 4.10 -11.79 26.54
C PRO A 379 5.39 -11.86 25.71
N GLU A 380 5.52 -12.83 24.81
CA GLU A 380 6.68 -12.94 23.91
C GLU A 380 6.60 -11.94 22.74
N THR A 381 5.41 -11.48 22.38
CA THR A 381 5.15 -10.64 21.20
C THR A 381 4.41 -9.35 21.55
N THR A 382 4.20 -9.07 22.83
CA THR A 382 3.55 -7.86 23.34
C THR A 382 4.33 -7.24 24.50
N GLY A 383 3.97 -6.02 24.89
CA GLY A 383 4.67 -5.25 25.91
C GLY A 383 5.79 -4.37 25.34
N PRO A 384 6.58 -3.69 26.19
CA PRO A 384 7.47 -2.59 25.77
C PRO A 384 8.58 -2.96 24.78
N ASN A 385 8.96 -4.24 24.74
CA ASN A 385 10.04 -4.77 23.90
C ASN A 385 9.54 -5.44 22.61
N ALA A 386 8.23 -5.54 22.42
CA ALA A 386 7.67 -6.15 21.22
C ALA A 386 7.98 -5.34 19.96
N HIS A 387 8.06 -6.03 18.82
CA HIS A 387 8.27 -5.38 17.52
C HIS A 387 7.04 -4.59 17.07
N LEU A 388 5.82 -5.04 17.39
CA LEU A 388 4.58 -4.35 17.02
C LEU A 388 4.15 -3.44 18.15
N GLN A 389 4.15 -2.13 17.89
CA GLN A 389 3.88 -1.10 18.88
C GLN A 389 2.84 -0.11 18.38
N ASP A 390 2.28 0.64 19.30
CA ASP A 390 1.42 1.78 18.97
C ASP A 390 2.25 2.98 18.53
N GLU A 391 1.69 3.82 17.67
CA GLU A 391 2.31 5.07 17.22
C GLU A 391 2.72 5.99 18.36
N THR A 392 1.97 6.04 19.46
CA THR A 392 2.37 6.80 20.66
C THR A 392 3.73 6.34 21.21
N GLN A 393 4.08 5.06 21.05
CA GLN A 393 5.39 4.54 21.43
C GLN A 393 6.49 4.98 20.46
N PHE A 394 6.20 5.25 19.19
CA PHE A 394 7.18 5.82 18.25
C PHE A 394 7.62 7.20 18.73
N LEU A 395 6.66 8.07 19.05
CA LEU A 395 6.94 9.42 19.56
C LEU A 395 7.72 9.37 20.88
N ALA A 396 7.35 8.44 21.77
CA ALA A 396 8.08 8.22 23.02
C ALA A 396 9.49 7.65 22.80
N ASP A 397 9.71 6.81 21.78
CA ASP A 397 11.02 6.28 21.44
C ASP A 397 11.90 7.38 20.80
N LEU A 398 11.33 8.23 19.95
CA LEU A 398 11.98 9.40 19.35
C LEU A 398 12.46 10.40 20.41
N GLN A 399 11.56 10.86 21.28
CA GLN A 399 11.87 11.87 22.31
C GLN A 399 12.92 11.41 23.33
N HIS A 400 13.02 10.10 23.57
CA HIS A 400 13.90 9.54 24.60
C HIS A 400 15.17 8.87 24.01
N ASN A 401 15.47 9.07 22.72
CA ASN A 401 16.63 8.46 22.05
C ASN A 401 16.62 6.91 22.12
N ARG A 402 15.45 6.31 21.92
CA ARG A 402 15.22 4.85 21.97
C ARG A 402 14.71 4.27 20.64
N LEU A 403 14.74 5.04 19.55
CA LEU A 403 14.35 4.53 18.25
C LEU A 403 15.16 3.29 17.87
N PRO A 404 14.53 2.26 17.30
CA PRO A 404 15.26 1.12 16.76
C PRO A 404 16.03 1.53 15.49
N THR A 405 16.93 0.65 15.05
CA THR A 405 17.72 0.87 13.82
C THR A 405 16.81 0.95 12.59
N VAL A 406 15.73 0.17 12.57
CA VAL A 406 14.72 0.20 11.50
C VAL A 406 13.33 0.41 12.10
N SER A 407 12.68 1.51 11.75
CA SER A 407 11.32 1.83 12.17
C SER A 407 10.42 1.86 10.96
N PHE A 408 9.29 1.15 11.04
CA PHE A 408 8.18 1.36 10.12
C PHE A 408 7.07 2.08 10.89
N ILE A 409 6.44 3.07 10.27
CA ILE A 409 5.30 3.76 10.87
C ILE A 409 4.15 3.81 9.87
N LYS A 410 2.98 3.39 10.36
CA LYS A 410 1.71 3.47 9.67
C LYS A 410 0.73 4.21 10.55
N PHE A 411 0.34 5.39 10.12
CA PHE A 411 -0.51 6.25 10.93
C PHE A 411 -1.91 5.68 11.11
N ALA A 412 -2.58 6.23 12.13
CA ALA A 412 -4.02 6.09 12.31
C ALA A 412 -4.76 6.49 11.02
N GLY A 413 -5.94 5.92 10.76
CA GLY A 413 -6.70 6.22 9.54
C GLY A 413 -6.98 7.70 9.36
N ILE A 414 -7.20 8.43 10.45
CA ILE A 414 -7.37 9.88 10.42
C ILE A 414 -6.16 10.65 9.86
N ASP A 415 -4.96 10.10 9.90
CA ASP A 415 -3.71 10.80 9.57
C ASP A 415 -2.95 10.11 8.41
N ASN A 416 -3.56 9.14 7.72
CA ASN A 416 -2.88 8.32 6.71
C ASN A 416 -3.10 8.76 5.27
N GLU A 417 -3.77 9.91 5.05
CA GLU A 417 -4.02 10.53 3.74
C GLU A 417 -5.02 9.80 2.80
N HIS A 418 -5.60 8.67 3.21
CA HIS A 418 -6.53 7.91 2.39
C HIS A 418 -7.83 8.69 2.07
N PRO A 419 -8.21 8.83 0.78
CA PRO A 419 -9.49 9.42 0.37
C PRO A 419 -10.71 8.73 0.99
N GLY A 420 -11.83 9.45 1.14
CA GLY A 420 -13.06 8.93 1.72
C GLY A 420 -13.22 9.13 3.22
N TYR A 421 -12.15 9.03 4.02
CA TYR A 421 -12.22 9.20 5.48
C TYR A 421 -11.16 10.15 6.08
N THR A 422 -10.15 10.56 5.31
CA THR A 422 -9.26 11.67 5.67
C THR A 422 -8.93 12.50 4.42
N ASN A 423 -8.04 13.49 4.56
CA ASN A 423 -7.61 14.40 3.50
C ASN A 423 -6.09 14.48 3.38
N VAL A 424 -5.65 14.98 2.24
CA VAL A 424 -4.23 15.08 1.86
C VAL A 424 -3.44 15.99 2.77
N VAL A 425 -3.97 17.18 3.09
CA VAL A 425 -3.27 18.17 3.92
C VAL A 425 -2.96 17.60 5.30
N ARG A 426 -3.94 16.93 5.92
CA ARG A 426 -3.80 16.35 7.26
C ARG A 426 -2.73 15.26 7.30
N GLY A 427 -2.78 14.31 6.37
CA GLY A 427 -1.81 13.21 6.36
C GLY A 427 -0.39 13.68 6.05
N GLN A 428 -0.22 14.61 5.10
CA GLN A 428 1.08 15.18 4.79
C GLN A 428 1.63 16.04 5.94
N GLN A 429 0.78 16.82 6.62
CA GLN A 429 1.20 17.61 7.79
C GLN A 429 1.74 16.70 8.90
N HIS A 430 1.09 15.56 9.13
CA HIS A 430 1.53 14.60 10.13
C HIS A 430 2.91 14.00 9.83
N VAL A 431 3.26 13.85 8.54
CA VAL A 431 4.63 13.50 8.12
C VAL A 431 5.59 14.63 8.40
N ALA A 432 5.25 15.85 8.01
CA ALA A 432 6.09 17.02 8.21
C ALA A 432 6.36 17.31 9.68
N ASP A 433 5.41 17.03 10.58
CA ASP A 433 5.60 17.18 12.03
C ASP A 433 6.61 16.18 12.62
N ILE A 434 6.84 15.05 11.94
CA ILE A 434 7.80 14.00 12.36
C ILE A 434 9.21 14.27 11.83
N VAL A 435 9.33 14.85 10.63
CA VAL A 435 10.62 15.13 9.94
C VAL A 435 11.26 16.40 10.47
#